data_AF-A0AAW1PS23-F1
#
_entry.id   AF-A0AAW1PS23-F1
#
_cell.length_a   1.000
_cell.length_b   1.000
_cell.length_c   1.000
_cell.angle_alpha   90.00
_cell.angle_beta   90.00
_cell.angle_gamma   90.00
#
_symmetry.space_group_name_H-M   'P 1'
#
loop_
_entity.id
_entity.type
_entity.pdbx_description
1 polymer ?
#
loop_
_entity_poly.entity_id
_entity_poly.type
_entity_poly.pdbx_seq_one_letter_code
_entity_poly.pdbx_strand_id
1 'polypeptide(L)'
;MSRPQSTSTGLHFTFPEWDLRLDQHGELGQPAILAEIQQGRSKDWLQELEELSDEVPATDQAGEHELHGQHRQLRAKLEQAALQAAGRSAVAGAGGPVQPTAWLVAKGMQQAGVVGRLFLGLWQAHDRVRLALCTLWEEGQLADAATVRRLIIKLTRFKWSLTYEAMNCAFVQCADCVALELKALLPGNTELSTRQDYELWSRLLAAWGRYRKWMAQVVSMCGLLVECVSAERGAEMLARGRLDSPTLFDAAKGAFRSQVLVAYGLRRPLQAALLRGRRAHGQPQSVAGLMCDIRKCLQELDVADDNTQVEAQHTREKLRRCFGLEGSVMDLQLRGPLRVPPLQ
;
A
#
# COMPACT_ATOMS: atom_id res chain seq x y z
N MET A 1 2.53 -14.38 57.14
CA MET A 1 1.54 -13.74 56.26
C MET A 1 2.23 -12.57 55.58
N SER A 2 2.68 -12.76 54.35
CA SER A 2 3.44 -11.77 53.58
C SER A 2 2.61 -11.38 52.36
N ARG A 3 2.33 -10.09 52.18
CA ARG A 3 1.58 -9.58 51.03
C ARG A 3 2.37 -9.82 49.73
N PRO A 4 1.71 -10.22 48.62
CA PRO A 4 2.37 -10.28 47.33
C PRO A 4 2.62 -8.85 46.83
N GLN A 5 3.85 -8.59 46.39
CA GLN A 5 4.22 -7.37 45.69
C GLN A 5 3.58 -7.39 44.29
N SER A 6 2.81 -6.35 43.97
CA SER A 6 2.26 -6.16 42.63
C SER A 6 3.38 -5.71 41.69
N THR A 7 3.79 -6.58 40.77
CA THR A 7 4.58 -6.20 39.60
C THR A 7 3.68 -5.39 38.67
N SER A 8 3.89 -4.08 38.56
CA SER A 8 3.16 -3.25 37.61
C SER A 8 3.68 -3.55 36.20
N THR A 9 2.83 -4.14 35.37
CA THR A 9 3.08 -4.34 33.95
C THR A 9 3.10 -2.99 33.25
N GLY A 10 4.30 -2.49 32.94
CA GLY A 10 4.50 -1.35 32.05
C GLY A 10 3.97 -1.66 30.66
N LEU A 11 3.28 -0.69 30.05
CA LEU A 11 2.78 -0.79 28.68
C LEU A 11 3.96 -0.73 27.70
N HIS A 12 4.24 -1.85 27.03
CA HIS A 12 5.23 -1.93 25.97
C HIS A 12 4.59 -1.54 24.63
N PHE A 13 5.05 -0.43 24.05
CA PHE A 13 4.78 -0.05 22.67
C PHE A 13 6.05 -0.27 21.86
N THR A 14 6.01 -1.11 20.83
CA THR A 14 7.16 -1.35 19.95
C THR A 14 6.86 -0.80 18.56
N PHE A 15 7.52 0.29 18.20
CA PHE A 15 7.75 0.67 16.82
C PHE A 15 9.16 0.17 16.47
N PRO A 16 9.33 -0.86 15.62
CA PRO A 16 10.63 -1.52 15.43
C PRO A 16 11.78 -0.58 15.03
N GLU A 17 11.47 0.55 14.38
CA GLU A 17 12.45 1.57 13.96
C GLU A 17 12.51 2.81 14.88
N TRP A 18 11.64 2.86 15.88
CA TRP A 18 11.52 3.92 16.87
C TRP A 18 11.36 3.25 18.23
N ASP A 19 12.40 2.56 18.72
CA ASP A 19 12.43 1.97 20.07
C ASP A 19 12.41 3.11 21.11
N LEU A 20 11.28 3.84 21.16
CA LEU A 20 10.96 4.89 22.09
C LEU A 20 10.51 4.20 23.37
N ARG A 21 11.48 3.81 24.18
CA ARG A 21 11.19 3.28 25.51
C ARG A 21 10.82 4.44 26.42
N LEU A 22 9.54 4.52 26.77
CA LEU A 22 9.14 5.27 27.95
C LEU A 22 9.65 4.49 29.15
N ASP A 23 10.41 5.14 30.01
CA ASP A 23 10.81 4.55 31.28
C ASP A 23 9.58 4.40 32.20
N GLN A 24 9.80 3.80 33.37
CA GLN A 24 8.78 3.62 34.39
C GLN A 24 8.17 4.93 34.93
N HIS A 25 8.70 6.09 34.55
CA HIS A 25 8.22 7.42 34.92
C HIS A 25 7.52 8.15 33.75
N GLY A 26 7.43 7.52 32.56
CA GLY A 26 6.89 8.17 31.37
C GLY A 26 7.87 9.13 30.70
N GLU A 27 9.15 9.10 31.08
CA GLU A 27 10.20 9.85 30.42
C GLU A 27 10.76 9.04 29.25
N LEU A 28 10.95 9.68 28.10
CA LEU A 28 11.58 9.07 26.93
C LEU A 28 13.04 8.76 27.26
N GLY A 29 13.38 7.48 27.42
CA GLY A 29 14.76 7.03 27.51
C GLY A 29 15.51 7.46 26.24
N GLN A 30 16.58 8.27 26.40
CA GLN A 30 17.23 9.01 25.32
C GLN A 30 17.53 8.14 24.09
N PRO A 31 16.76 8.27 22.99
CA PRO A 31 17.04 7.59 21.75
C PRO A 31 18.08 8.39 20.94
N ALA A 32 18.75 7.73 20.00
CA ALA A 32 19.66 8.37 19.03
C ALA A 32 19.06 9.61 18.33
N ILE A 33 17.74 9.70 18.22
CA ILE A 33 17.00 10.86 17.71
C ILE A 33 17.21 12.11 18.59
N LEU A 34 17.21 11.98 19.94
CA LEU A 34 17.52 13.09 20.83
C LEU A 34 18.98 13.53 20.67
N ALA A 35 19.90 12.60 20.42
CA ALA A 35 21.30 12.92 20.14
C ALA A 35 21.48 13.64 18.80
N GLU A 36 20.77 13.23 17.73
CA GLU A 36 20.75 13.94 16.43
C GLU A 36 20.10 15.33 16.53
N ILE A 37 19.01 15.45 17.28
CA ILE A 37 18.35 16.74 17.58
C ILE A 37 19.30 17.64 18.38
N GLN A 38 20.06 17.09 19.33
CA GLN A 38 21.03 17.84 20.13
C GLN A 38 22.32 18.22 19.37
N GLN A 39 22.68 17.53 18.28
CA GLN A 39 23.87 17.80 17.46
C GLN A 39 23.79 19.05 16.57
N GLY A 40 22.87 19.99 16.85
CA GLY A 40 22.91 21.35 16.30
C GLY A 40 22.28 21.54 14.92
N ARG A 41 21.89 20.48 14.21
CA ARG A 41 21.08 20.58 12.96
C ARG A 41 19.60 20.95 13.21
N SER A 42 19.19 21.01 14.47
CA SER A 42 17.78 21.15 14.86
C SER A 42 17.23 22.56 14.81
N LYS A 43 18.03 23.64 14.89
CA LYS A 43 17.47 25.01 14.95
C LYS A 43 16.95 25.48 13.59
N ASP A 44 17.79 25.42 12.56
CA ASP A 44 17.40 25.79 11.20
C ASP A 44 16.26 24.90 10.69
N TRP A 45 16.25 23.63 11.10
CA TRP A 45 15.19 22.70 10.71
C TRP A 45 13.88 22.85 11.51
N LEU A 46 13.95 23.14 12.82
CA LEU A 46 12.77 23.51 13.60
C LEU A 46 12.12 24.75 13.01
N GLN A 47 12.94 25.72 12.61
CA GLN A 47 12.50 26.90 11.93
C GLN A 47 11.91 26.56 10.55
N GLU A 48 12.52 25.69 9.74
CA GLU A 48 11.92 25.22 8.47
C GLU A 48 10.61 24.43 8.66
N LEU A 49 10.44 23.73 9.80
CA LEU A 49 9.22 23.02 10.17
C LEU A 49 8.13 23.95 10.71
N GLU A 50 8.51 24.95 11.51
CA GLU A 50 7.61 26.02 11.94
C GLU A 50 7.21 26.87 10.74
N GLU A 51 8.15 27.24 9.87
CA GLU A 51 7.89 27.85 8.57
C GLU A 51 7.05 26.93 7.69
N LEU A 52 7.21 25.60 7.72
CA LEU A 52 6.30 24.69 7.03
C LEU A 52 4.90 24.71 7.65
N SER A 53 4.81 24.79 8.97
CA SER A 53 3.55 24.89 9.72
C SER A 53 2.86 26.23 9.47
N ASP A 54 3.62 27.29 9.19
CA ASP A 54 3.15 28.66 8.94
C ASP A 54 2.91 28.93 7.44
N GLU A 55 3.68 28.30 6.54
CA GLU A 55 3.47 28.24 5.08
C GLU A 55 2.29 27.34 4.72
N VAL A 56 1.80 26.52 5.65
CA VAL A 56 0.45 25.99 5.56
C VAL A 56 -0.47 27.18 5.73
N PRO A 57 -1.11 27.72 4.66
CA PRO A 57 -2.19 28.67 4.87
C PRO A 57 -3.11 28.00 5.87
N ALA A 58 -3.46 28.69 6.97
CA ALA A 58 -4.49 28.25 7.89
C ALA A 58 -5.68 27.90 7.00
N THR A 59 -5.80 26.61 6.68
CA THR A 59 -6.65 26.16 5.60
C THR A 59 -7.99 26.30 6.25
N ASP A 60 -8.78 27.26 5.75
CA ASP A 60 -9.98 27.81 6.37
C ASP A 60 -10.58 26.73 7.28
N GLN A 61 -10.49 26.89 8.60
CA GLN A 61 -10.71 25.76 9.53
C GLN A 61 -12.04 25.05 9.24
N ALA A 62 -13.01 25.78 8.66
CA ALA A 62 -14.24 25.27 8.07
C ALA A 62 -14.04 24.19 6.98
N GLY A 63 -13.18 24.41 5.98
CA GLY A 63 -12.87 23.45 4.92
C GLY A 63 -12.06 22.24 5.40
N GLU A 64 -11.14 22.43 6.36
CA GLU A 64 -10.48 21.29 7.02
C GLU A 64 -11.47 20.48 7.86
N HIS A 65 -12.41 21.13 8.55
CA HIS A 65 -13.49 20.46 9.28
C HIS A 65 -14.44 19.69 8.34
N GLU A 66 -14.70 20.21 7.15
CA GLU A 66 -15.54 19.54 6.15
C GLU A 66 -14.82 18.35 5.51
N LEU A 67 -13.56 18.53 5.08
CA LEU A 67 -12.78 17.44 4.47
C LEU A 67 -12.43 16.37 5.51
N HIS A 68 -12.04 16.74 6.73
CA HIS A 68 -11.93 15.80 7.84
C HIS A 68 -13.27 15.22 8.26
N GLY A 69 -14.38 15.92 8.02
CA GLY A 69 -15.74 15.45 8.27
C GLY A 69 -16.13 14.36 7.29
N GLN A 70 -15.89 14.57 6.00
CA GLN A 70 -16.10 13.60 4.92
C GLN A 70 -15.18 12.39 5.08
N HIS A 71 -13.90 12.60 5.40
CA HIS A 71 -12.96 11.52 5.69
C HIS A 71 -13.32 10.75 6.98
N ARG A 72 -13.78 11.44 8.03
CA ARG A 72 -14.34 10.80 9.24
C ARG A 72 -15.60 10.02 8.92
N GLN A 73 -16.45 10.52 8.04
CA GLN A 73 -17.68 9.85 7.63
C GLN A 73 -17.39 8.62 6.77
N LEU A 74 -16.43 8.70 5.84
CA LEU A 74 -15.96 7.55 5.06
C LEU A 74 -15.31 6.51 5.96
N ARG A 75 -14.45 6.94 6.89
CA ARG A 75 -13.84 6.07 7.91
C ARG A 75 -14.89 5.44 8.81
N ALA A 76 -15.88 6.19 9.29
CA ALA A 76 -16.98 5.65 10.09
C ALA A 76 -17.83 4.66 9.29
N LYS A 77 -18.05 4.90 7.99
CA LYS A 77 -18.73 3.95 7.09
C LYS A 77 -17.91 2.67 6.89
N LEU A 78 -16.59 2.79 6.72
CA LEU A 78 -15.67 1.65 6.60
C LEU A 78 -15.58 0.86 7.91
N GLU A 79 -15.46 1.54 9.04
CA GLU A 79 -15.48 0.94 10.38
C GLU A 79 -16.83 0.26 10.66
N GLN A 80 -17.95 0.88 10.29
CA GLN A 80 -19.28 0.29 10.42
C GLN A 80 -19.48 -0.90 9.48
N ALA A 81 -18.99 -0.85 8.25
CA ALA A 81 -19.02 -1.97 7.31
C ALA A 81 -18.11 -3.13 7.79
N ALA A 82 -16.94 -2.82 8.34
CA ALA A 82 -16.03 -3.77 8.95
C ALA A 82 -16.62 -4.38 10.23
N LEU A 83 -17.29 -3.59 11.08
CA LEU A 83 -18.01 -4.06 12.26
C LEU A 83 -19.25 -4.89 11.90
N GLN A 84 -19.93 -4.59 10.78
CA GLN A 84 -21.02 -5.42 10.28
C GLN A 84 -20.50 -6.73 9.68
N ALA A 85 -19.36 -6.71 8.99
CA ALA A 85 -18.68 -7.91 8.50
C ALA A 85 -18.14 -8.76 9.66
N ALA A 86 -17.54 -8.12 10.67
CA ALA A 86 -17.04 -8.75 11.88
C ALA A 86 -18.18 -9.22 12.79
N GLY A 87 -19.31 -8.51 12.87
CA GLY A 87 -20.51 -8.91 13.62
C GLY A 87 -21.19 -10.14 13.03
N ARG A 88 -21.07 -10.37 11.71
CA ARG A 88 -21.42 -11.65 11.07
C ARG A 88 -20.41 -12.76 11.39
N SER A 89 -19.20 -12.41 11.84
CA SER A 89 -18.13 -13.32 12.23
C SER A 89 -18.04 -13.54 13.76
N ALA A 90 -18.59 -12.62 14.57
CA ALA A 90 -18.49 -12.54 16.03
C ALA A 90 -19.48 -13.45 16.78
N VAL A 91 -20.09 -14.41 16.09
CA VAL A 91 -20.62 -15.61 16.76
C VAL A 91 -19.47 -16.48 17.31
N ALA A 92 -18.20 -16.17 16.98
CA ALA A 92 -17.02 -16.73 17.63
C ALA A 92 -16.26 -15.61 18.37
N GLY A 93 -16.21 -15.71 19.70
CA GLY A 93 -15.71 -14.66 20.59
C GLY A 93 -14.19 -14.57 20.71
N ALA A 94 -13.69 -13.34 20.90
CA ALA A 94 -12.49 -12.99 21.64
C ALA A 94 -12.45 -11.45 21.83
N GLY A 95 -12.67 -10.97 23.06
CA GLY A 95 -12.52 -9.56 23.40
C GLY A 95 -11.06 -9.20 23.66
N GLY A 96 -10.42 -8.54 22.70
CA GLY A 96 -9.09 -7.94 22.86
C GLY A 96 -9.18 -6.47 23.30
N PRO A 97 -8.17 -5.94 24.03
CA PRO A 97 -8.13 -4.54 24.40
C PRO A 97 -8.03 -3.64 23.17
N VAL A 98 -8.87 -2.60 23.13
CA VAL A 98 -8.88 -1.58 22.08
C VAL A 98 -7.60 -0.77 22.18
N GLN A 99 -6.72 -0.86 21.18
CA GLN A 99 -5.52 -0.04 21.14
C GLN A 99 -5.88 1.44 20.90
N PRO A 100 -5.31 2.39 21.66
CA PRO A 100 -5.50 3.81 21.40
C PRO A 100 -4.95 4.17 20.01
N THR A 101 -5.66 5.04 19.29
CA THR A 101 -5.26 5.48 17.96
C THR A 101 -3.98 6.32 18.02
N ALA A 102 -3.15 6.26 16.98
CA ALA A 102 -1.89 7.01 16.88
C ALA A 102 -2.03 8.52 17.19
N TRP A 103 -3.20 9.10 16.88
CA TRP A 103 -3.54 10.49 17.20
C TRP A 103 -3.61 10.78 18.70
N LEU A 104 -4.18 9.88 19.51
CA LEU A 104 -4.25 10.05 20.97
C LEU A 104 -2.85 10.03 21.61
N VAL A 105 -1.96 9.18 21.09
CA VAL A 105 -0.56 9.13 21.50
C VAL A 105 0.16 10.43 21.12
N ALA A 106 0.02 10.89 19.87
CA ALA A 106 0.63 12.14 19.40
C ALA A 106 0.16 13.36 20.22
N LYS A 107 -1.13 13.42 20.57
CA LYS A 107 -1.69 14.49 21.40
C LYS A 107 -1.19 14.45 22.85
N GLY A 108 -1.01 13.25 23.42
CA GLY A 108 -0.36 13.08 24.72
C GLY A 108 1.10 13.54 24.71
N MET A 109 1.83 13.25 23.62
CA MET A 109 3.22 13.69 23.45
C MET A 109 3.34 15.21 23.29
N GLN A 110 2.35 15.91 22.72
CA GLN A 110 2.37 17.38 22.60
C GLN A 110 2.55 18.08 23.96
N GLN A 111 2.07 17.48 25.04
CA GLN A 111 2.24 17.98 26.41
C GLN A 111 3.65 17.74 26.98
N ALA A 112 4.46 16.87 26.34
CA ALA A 112 5.81 16.50 26.74
C ALA A 112 6.92 17.41 26.16
N GLY A 113 6.58 18.64 25.77
CA GLY A 113 7.56 19.66 25.36
C GLY A 113 7.90 19.69 23.86
N VAL A 114 9.12 20.12 23.52
CA VAL A 114 9.55 20.41 22.12
C VAL A 114 9.50 19.17 21.23
N VAL A 115 9.93 18.02 21.75
CA VAL A 115 9.98 16.74 21.01
C VAL A 115 8.58 16.30 20.58
N GLY A 116 7.59 16.48 21.46
CA GLY A 116 6.20 16.13 21.15
C GLY A 116 5.60 16.98 20.04
N ARG A 117 5.90 18.29 20.03
CA ARG A 117 5.47 19.20 18.95
C ARG A 117 6.08 18.82 17.61
N LEU A 118 7.37 18.48 17.61
CA LEU A 118 8.07 18.00 16.42
C LEU A 118 7.44 16.72 15.85
N PHE A 119 7.18 15.74 16.71
CA PHE A 119 6.55 14.49 16.29
C PHE A 119 5.15 14.74 15.71
N LEU A 120 4.34 15.59 16.37
CA LEU A 120 3.01 15.95 15.89
C LEU A 120 3.06 16.64 14.53
N GLY A 121 3.96 17.62 14.34
CA GLY A 121 4.12 18.33 13.07
C GLY A 121 4.57 17.42 11.94
N LEU A 122 5.52 16.52 12.20
CA LEU A 122 5.93 15.48 11.24
C LEU A 122 4.77 14.56 10.88
N TRP A 123 4.01 14.09 11.86
CA TRP A 123 2.85 13.23 11.62
C TRP A 123 1.79 13.95 10.77
N GLN A 124 1.46 15.20 11.10
CA GLN A 124 0.53 16.04 10.35
C GLN A 124 1.02 16.27 8.91
N ALA A 125 2.32 16.51 8.71
CA ALA A 125 2.89 16.67 7.39
C ALA A 125 2.77 15.39 6.53
N HIS A 126 3.06 14.21 7.09
CA HIS A 126 2.84 12.94 6.39
C HIS A 126 1.36 12.70 6.11
N ASP A 127 0.47 13.00 7.05
CA ASP A 127 -0.96 12.84 6.86
C ASP A 127 -1.50 13.78 5.77
N ARG A 128 -0.99 15.01 5.69
CA ARG A 128 -1.33 15.97 4.64
C ARG A 128 -0.87 15.49 3.26
N VAL A 129 0.35 14.96 3.16
CA VAL A 129 0.81 14.32 1.92
C VAL A 129 -0.12 13.16 1.55
N ARG A 130 -0.42 12.26 2.50
CA ARG A 130 -1.32 11.11 2.27
C ARG A 130 -2.70 11.56 1.77
N LEU A 131 -3.31 12.55 2.42
CA LEU A 131 -4.60 13.11 2.02
C LEU A 131 -4.54 13.72 0.62
N ALA A 132 -3.50 14.50 0.32
CA ALA A 132 -3.31 15.06 -1.02
C ALA A 132 -3.18 13.95 -2.09
N LEU A 133 -2.46 12.86 -1.81
CA LEU A 133 -2.37 11.72 -2.73
C LEU A 133 -3.71 11.00 -2.91
N CYS A 134 -4.57 10.97 -1.88
CA CYS A 134 -5.94 10.47 -1.99
C CYS A 134 -6.80 11.40 -2.86
N THR A 135 -6.69 12.72 -2.67
CA THR A 135 -7.36 13.71 -3.54
C THR A 135 -6.89 13.56 -5.00
N LEU A 136 -5.59 13.35 -5.24
CA LEU A 136 -5.05 13.07 -6.57
C LEU A 136 -5.67 11.80 -7.17
N TRP A 137 -5.91 10.78 -6.36
CA TRP A 137 -6.55 9.54 -6.80
C TRP A 137 -8.01 9.75 -7.22
N GLU A 138 -8.76 10.51 -6.41
CA GLU A 138 -10.18 10.76 -6.61
C GLU A 138 -10.44 11.75 -7.75
N GLU A 139 -9.70 12.85 -7.79
CA GLU A 139 -9.91 13.95 -8.74
C GLU A 139 -9.05 13.84 -10.00
N GLY A 140 -7.99 13.03 -9.98
CA GLY A 140 -7.02 12.89 -11.08
C GLY A 140 -6.05 14.07 -11.23
N GLN A 141 -6.17 15.09 -10.39
CA GLN A 141 -5.31 16.27 -10.35
C GLN A 141 -5.10 16.76 -8.91
N LEU A 142 -4.05 17.55 -8.72
CA LEU A 142 -3.73 18.20 -7.44
C LEU A 142 -3.73 19.71 -7.65
N ALA A 143 -4.59 20.43 -6.93
CA ALA A 143 -4.64 21.89 -6.99
C ALA A 143 -3.29 22.52 -6.61
N ASP A 144 -2.58 21.95 -5.63
CA ASP A 144 -1.29 22.43 -5.16
C ASP A 144 -0.19 21.36 -5.21
N ALA A 145 0.03 20.81 -6.40
CA ALA A 145 1.07 19.79 -6.62
C ALA A 145 2.48 20.28 -6.23
N ALA A 146 2.76 21.58 -6.35
CA ALA A 146 4.05 22.17 -6.02
C ALA A 146 4.34 22.14 -4.52
N THR A 147 3.37 22.52 -3.68
CA THR A 147 3.52 22.44 -2.21
C THR A 147 3.63 21.00 -1.75
N VAL A 148 2.81 20.09 -2.28
CA VAL A 148 2.91 18.65 -1.94
C VAL A 148 4.29 18.11 -2.29
N ARG A 149 4.84 18.42 -3.47
CA ARG A 149 6.20 18.03 -3.85
C ARG A 149 7.26 18.60 -2.90
N ARG A 150 7.17 19.89 -2.53
CA ARG A 150 8.10 20.51 -1.56
C ARG A 150 8.04 19.81 -0.21
N LEU A 151 6.83 19.48 0.26
CA LEU A 151 6.63 18.78 1.52
C LEU A 151 7.25 17.38 1.49
N ILE A 152 7.04 16.62 0.41
CA ILE A 152 7.67 15.31 0.22
C ILE A 152 9.20 15.42 0.26
N ILE A 153 9.79 16.43 -0.39
CA ILE A 153 11.24 16.66 -0.37
C ILE A 153 11.73 16.92 1.07
N LYS A 154 11.06 17.83 1.80
CA LYS A 154 11.43 18.16 3.19
C LYS A 154 11.31 16.93 4.11
N LEU A 155 10.23 16.16 4.00
CA LEU A 155 10.03 14.91 4.75
C LEU A 155 11.09 13.84 4.41
N THR A 156 11.41 13.69 3.13
CA THR A 156 12.43 12.74 2.66
C THR A 156 13.82 13.08 3.20
N ARG A 157 14.19 14.37 3.18
CA ARG A 157 15.47 14.84 3.74
C ARG A 157 15.57 14.59 5.25
N PHE A 158 14.45 14.70 5.95
CA PHE A 158 14.39 14.43 7.38
C PHE A 158 14.57 12.93 7.67
N LYS A 159 13.68 12.09 7.13
CA LYS A 159 13.75 10.63 7.28
C LYS A 159 13.06 9.95 6.10
N TRP A 160 13.86 9.56 5.11
CA TRP A 160 13.35 8.97 3.87
C TRP A 160 12.59 7.65 4.12
N SER A 161 13.01 6.81 5.08
CA SER A 161 12.35 5.53 5.37
C SER A 161 10.92 5.72 5.88
N LEU A 162 10.71 6.70 6.77
CA LEU A 162 9.37 7.05 7.24
C LEU A 162 8.49 7.60 6.11
N THR A 163 9.09 8.43 5.24
CA THR A 163 8.37 8.96 4.08
C THR A 163 7.98 7.83 3.13
N TYR A 164 8.87 6.85 2.91
CA TYR A 164 8.60 5.66 2.10
C TYR A 164 7.43 4.84 2.66
N GLU A 165 7.41 4.59 3.97
CA GLU A 165 6.30 3.88 4.62
C GLU A 165 4.97 4.65 4.50
N ALA A 166 4.98 5.97 4.65
CA ALA A 166 3.78 6.79 4.45
C ALA A 166 3.25 6.70 3.00
N MET A 167 4.13 6.62 2.00
CA MET A 167 3.74 6.38 0.60
C MET A 167 3.13 4.99 0.44
N ASN A 168 3.72 3.97 1.06
CA ASN A 168 3.16 2.60 1.05
C ASN A 168 1.75 2.56 1.66
N CYS A 169 1.52 3.27 2.77
CA CYS A 169 0.17 3.40 3.33
C CYS A 169 -0.81 4.04 2.34
N ALA A 170 -0.39 5.09 1.62
CA ALA A 170 -1.24 5.73 0.60
C ALA A 170 -1.56 4.76 -0.57
N PHE A 171 -0.57 3.99 -1.03
CA PHE A 171 -0.75 2.96 -2.06
C PHE A 171 -1.75 1.88 -1.62
N VAL A 172 -1.59 1.35 -0.41
CA VAL A 172 -2.49 0.35 0.17
C VAL A 172 -3.91 0.89 0.27
N GLN A 173 -4.09 2.10 0.81
CA GLN A 173 -5.39 2.72 0.95
C GLN A 173 -6.11 2.91 -0.40
N CYS A 174 -5.39 3.37 -1.43
CA CYS A 174 -5.98 3.52 -2.77
C CYS A 174 -6.31 2.16 -3.40
N ALA A 175 -5.47 1.15 -3.18
CA ALA A 175 -5.72 -0.21 -3.63
C ALA A 175 -6.92 -0.85 -2.90
N ASP A 176 -7.12 -0.57 -1.62
CA ASP A 176 -8.30 -0.97 -0.85
C ASP A 176 -9.59 -0.39 -1.45
N CYS A 177 -9.58 0.91 -1.80
CA CYS A 177 -10.72 1.54 -2.48
C CYS A 177 -11.07 0.80 -3.79
N VAL A 178 -10.08 0.48 -4.62
CA VAL A 178 -10.28 -0.30 -5.85
C VAL A 178 -10.84 -1.69 -5.54
N ALA A 179 -10.28 -2.37 -4.53
CA ALA A 179 -10.70 -3.71 -4.17
C ALA A 179 -12.16 -3.74 -3.70
N LEU A 180 -12.59 -2.74 -2.92
CA LEU A 180 -13.96 -2.56 -2.47
C LEU A 180 -14.92 -2.27 -3.64
N GLU A 181 -14.54 -1.39 -4.57
CA GLU A 181 -15.31 -1.11 -5.79
C GLU A 181 -15.55 -2.39 -6.61
N LEU A 182 -14.51 -3.20 -6.82
CA LEU A 182 -14.61 -4.45 -7.58
C LEU A 182 -15.41 -5.52 -6.82
N LYS A 183 -15.21 -5.62 -5.50
CA LYS A 183 -15.93 -6.57 -4.65
C LYS A 183 -17.43 -6.28 -4.60
N ALA A 184 -17.83 -5.01 -4.69
CA ALA A 184 -19.24 -4.63 -4.77
C ALA A 184 -19.96 -5.18 -6.03
N LEU A 185 -19.21 -5.59 -7.06
CA LEU A 185 -19.75 -6.24 -8.25
C LEU A 185 -20.02 -7.73 -8.07
N LEU A 186 -19.48 -8.35 -7.02
CA LEU A 186 -19.63 -9.78 -6.77
C LEU A 186 -20.96 -10.07 -6.08
N PRO A 187 -21.79 -11.00 -6.62
CA PRO A 187 -22.96 -11.48 -5.92
C PRO A 187 -22.51 -12.28 -4.70
N GLY A 188 -23.11 -12.00 -3.54
CA GLY A 188 -22.59 -12.44 -2.23
C GLY A 188 -22.45 -13.96 -2.02
N ASN A 189 -23.03 -14.82 -2.87
CA ASN A 189 -22.87 -16.29 -2.82
C ASN A 189 -23.17 -17.02 -4.14
N THR A 190 -23.33 -16.32 -5.25
CA THR A 190 -23.80 -16.94 -6.52
C THR A 190 -22.65 -17.07 -7.50
N GLU A 191 -22.61 -18.17 -8.25
CA GLU A 191 -21.67 -18.27 -9.37
C GLU A 191 -21.89 -17.11 -10.34
N LEU A 192 -20.80 -16.43 -10.72
CA LEU A 192 -20.84 -15.37 -11.72
C LEU A 192 -21.25 -15.95 -13.08
N SER A 193 -22.21 -15.31 -13.73
CA SER A 193 -22.47 -15.54 -15.14
C SER A 193 -21.27 -15.12 -15.99
N THR A 194 -21.13 -15.73 -17.17
CA THR A 194 -20.08 -15.38 -18.15
C THR A 194 -20.04 -13.89 -18.49
N ARG A 195 -21.20 -13.20 -18.48
CA ARG A 195 -21.26 -11.75 -18.71
C ARG A 195 -20.65 -10.96 -17.54
N GLN A 196 -20.95 -11.37 -16.30
CA GLN A 196 -20.39 -10.72 -15.11
C GLN A 196 -18.89 -10.98 -14.97
N ASP A 197 -18.40 -12.14 -15.40
CA ASP A 197 -16.97 -12.43 -15.51
C ASP A 197 -16.24 -11.40 -16.37
N TYR A 198 -16.76 -11.12 -17.58
CA TYR A 198 -16.14 -10.14 -18.48
C TYR A 198 -16.25 -8.71 -17.97
N GLU A 199 -17.37 -8.36 -17.31
CA GLU A 199 -17.52 -7.06 -16.67
C GLU A 199 -16.48 -6.88 -15.56
N LEU A 200 -16.34 -7.88 -14.67
CA LEU A 200 -15.35 -7.87 -13.59
C LEU A 200 -13.93 -7.69 -14.14
N TRP A 201 -13.59 -8.42 -15.21
CA TRP A 201 -12.28 -8.28 -15.85
C TRP A 201 -12.06 -6.91 -16.50
N SER A 202 -13.07 -6.39 -17.21
CA SER A 202 -12.99 -5.08 -17.84
C SER A 202 -12.82 -3.98 -16.80
N ARG A 203 -13.53 -4.10 -15.66
CA ARG A 203 -13.41 -3.20 -14.51
C ARG A 203 -12.05 -3.29 -13.86
N LEU A 204 -11.50 -4.50 -13.68
CA LEU A 204 -10.15 -4.67 -13.16
C LEU A 204 -9.10 -4.01 -14.06
N LEU A 205 -9.18 -4.19 -15.38
CA LEU A 205 -8.26 -3.56 -16.34
C LEU A 205 -8.36 -2.03 -16.31
N ALA A 206 -9.59 -1.50 -16.28
CA ALA A 206 -9.81 -0.05 -16.16
C ALA A 206 -9.24 0.50 -14.84
N ALA A 207 -9.48 -0.21 -13.73
CA ALA A 207 -8.97 0.18 -12.42
C ALA A 207 -7.44 0.11 -12.36
N TRP A 208 -6.82 -0.94 -12.93
CA TRP A 208 -5.37 -1.04 -13.05
C TRP A 208 -4.79 0.09 -13.90
N GLY A 209 -5.41 0.40 -15.04
CA GLY A 209 -4.99 1.52 -15.88
C GLY A 209 -5.04 2.87 -15.18
N ARG A 210 -6.10 3.13 -14.38
CA ARG A 210 -6.25 4.32 -13.54
C ARG A 210 -5.17 4.35 -12.46
N TYR A 211 -4.98 3.24 -11.73
CA TYR A 211 -3.98 3.09 -10.67
C TYR A 211 -2.55 3.29 -11.19
N ARG A 212 -2.22 2.75 -12.36
CA ARG A 212 -0.91 2.92 -12.98
C ARG A 212 -0.61 4.37 -13.34
N LYS A 213 -1.59 5.09 -13.89
CA LYS A 213 -1.45 6.53 -14.20
C LYS A 213 -1.21 7.35 -12.93
N TRP A 214 -2.02 7.11 -11.91
CA TRP A 214 -1.88 7.76 -10.61
C TRP A 214 -0.51 7.45 -9.97
N MET A 215 -0.10 6.18 -9.90
CA MET A 215 1.20 5.76 -9.39
C MET A 215 2.35 6.45 -10.12
N ALA A 216 2.31 6.56 -11.46
CA ALA A 216 3.33 7.26 -12.22
C ALA A 216 3.41 8.75 -11.84
N GLN A 217 2.27 9.41 -11.61
CA GLN A 217 2.23 10.78 -11.12
C GLN A 217 2.84 10.89 -9.70
N VAL A 218 2.47 10.00 -8.77
CA VAL A 218 3.05 9.98 -7.41
C VAL A 218 4.56 9.79 -7.46
N VAL A 219 5.05 8.79 -8.19
CA VAL A 219 6.49 8.53 -8.32
C VAL A 219 7.22 9.74 -8.92
N SER A 220 6.61 10.45 -9.87
CA SER A 220 7.19 11.68 -10.44
C SER A 220 7.30 12.84 -9.45
N MET A 221 6.46 12.87 -8.40
CA MET A 221 6.57 13.85 -7.32
C MET A 221 7.66 13.48 -6.31
N CYS A 222 8.01 12.19 -6.22
CA CYS A 222 8.89 11.61 -5.22
C CYS A 222 10.36 11.46 -5.69
N GLY A 223 10.86 12.34 -6.57
CA GLY A 223 12.20 12.20 -7.19
C GLY A 223 13.34 11.93 -6.19
N LEU A 224 13.46 12.77 -5.15
CA LEU A 224 14.48 12.58 -4.10
C LEU A 224 14.30 11.26 -3.34
N LEU A 225 13.06 10.86 -3.04
CA LEU A 225 12.78 9.61 -2.35
C LEU A 225 13.18 8.40 -3.22
N VAL A 226 12.95 8.46 -4.52
CA VAL A 226 13.38 7.43 -5.47
C VAL A 226 14.90 7.31 -5.49
N GLU A 227 15.65 8.42 -5.43
CA GLU A 227 17.10 8.42 -5.31
C GLU A 227 17.56 7.76 -4.01
N CYS A 228 16.98 8.14 -2.86
CA CYS A 228 17.29 7.53 -1.56
C CYS A 228 17.05 6.02 -1.55
N VAL A 229 15.88 5.57 -2.04
CA VAL A 229 15.55 4.13 -2.13
C VAL A 229 16.50 3.40 -3.07
N SER A 230 16.93 4.03 -4.17
CA SER A 230 17.89 3.44 -5.10
C SER A 230 19.28 3.30 -4.49
N ALA A 231 19.71 4.28 -3.69
CA ALA A 231 20.96 4.22 -2.95
C ALA A 231 20.94 3.09 -1.91
N GLU A 232 19.86 2.96 -1.14
CA GLU A 232 19.67 1.86 -0.16
C GLU A 232 19.74 0.50 -0.86
N ARG A 233 19.01 0.33 -1.96
CA ARG A 233 19.05 -0.90 -2.76
C ARG A 233 20.44 -1.23 -3.29
N GLY A 234 21.21 -0.22 -3.68
CA GLY A 234 22.60 -0.38 -4.05
C GLY A 234 23.46 -0.89 -2.89
N ALA A 235 23.25 -0.35 -1.69
CA ALA A 235 23.92 -0.79 -0.48
C ALA A 235 23.54 -2.23 -0.09
N GLU A 236 22.24 -2.60 -0.16
CA GLU A 236 21.77 -3.96 0.08
C GLU A 236 22.38 -4.97 -0.89
N MET A 237 22.44 -4.63 -2.18
CA MET A 237 23.06 -5.49 -3.19
C MET A 237 24.54 -5.73 -2.89
N LEU A 238 25.28 -4.68 -2.50
CA LEU A 238 26.69 -4.81 -2.16
C LEU A 238 26.90 -5.60 -0.85
N ALA A 239 26.03 -5.41 0.14
CA ALA A 239 26.17 -6.04 1.45
C ALA A 239 25.69 -7.49 1.50
N ARG A 240 24.60 -7.82 0.79
CA ARG A 240 23.88 -9.11 0.89
C ARG A 240 23.76 -9.87 -0.43
N GLY A 241 24.07 -9.24 -1.56
CA GLY A 241 23.86 -9.82 -2.90
C GLY A 241 22.38 -10.01 -3.26
N ARG A 242 21.47 -9.32 -2.55
CA ARG A 242 20.01 -9.40 -2.72
C ARG A 242 19.39 -8.02 -2.52
N LEU A 243 18.26 -7.79 -3.21
CA LEU A 243 17.48 -6.56 -3.12
C LEU A 243 16.26 -6.85 -2.25
N ASP A 244 16.30 -6.39 -1.01
CA ASP A 244 15.20 -6.59 -0.06
C ASP A 244 14.19 -5.45 -0.18
N SER A 245 14.68 -4.23 -0.40
CA SER A 245 13.84 -3.03 -0.54
C SER A 245 13.24 -2.92 -1.96
N PRO A 246 11.90 -2.90 -2.09
CA PRO A 246 11.26 -2.66 -3.38
C PRO A 246 11.39 -1.20 -3.80
N THR A 247 11.46 -0.94 -5.12
CA THR A 247 11.30 0.44 -5.61
C THR A 247 9.93 0.98 -5.21
N LEU A 248 9.77 2.31 -5.21
CA LEU A 248 8.46 2.92 -4.93
C LEU A 248 7.38 2.43 -5.91
N PHE A 249 7.76 2.19 -7.17
CA PHE A 249 6.86 1.64 -8.19
C PHE A 249 6.54 0.16 -7.94
N ASP A 250 7.52 -0.66 -7.52
CA ASP A 250 7.30 -2.06 -7.17
C ASP A 250 6.47 -2.21 -5.89
N ALA A 251 6.66 -1.34 -4.91
CA ALA A 251 5.87 -1.30 -3.69
C ALA A 251 4.40 -0.97 -4.00
N ALA A 252 4.14 0.03 -4.86
CA ALA A 252 2.78 0.37 -5.31
C ALA A 252 2.11 -0.77 -6.12
N LYS A 253 2.85 -1.46 -6.99
CA LYS A 253 2.38 -2.70 -7.66
C LYS A 253 2.05 -3.79 -6.64
N GLY A 254 2.94 -4.00 -5.68
CA GLY A 254 2.78 -4.97 -4.60
C GLY A 254 1.55 -4.69 -3.75
N ALA A 255 1.27 -3.41 -3.44
CA ALA A 255 0.06 -2.98 -2.75
C ALA A 255 -1.20 -3.31 -3.56
N PHE A 256 -1.23 -2.99 -4.85
CA PHE A 256 -2.36 -3.33 -5.73
C PHE A 256 -2.59 -4.84 -5.79
N ARG A 257 -1.53 -5.63 -6.01
CA ARG A 257 -1.60 -7.09 -6.03
C ARG A 257 -2.16 -7.64 -4.72
N SER A 258 -1.58 -7.22 -3.61
CA SER A 258 -1.91 -7.74 -2.28
C SER A 258 -3.34 -7.40 -1.88
N GLN A 259 -3.77 -6.15 -2.07
CA GLN A 259 -5.13 -5.77 -1.70
C GLN A 259 -6.16 -6.28 -2.72
N VAL A 260 -6.00 -5.93 -4.00
CA VAL A 260 -7.04 -6.21 -5.00
C VAL A 260 -7.16 -7.70 -5.28
N LEU A 261 -6.06 -8.40 -5.51
CA LEU A 261 -6.12 -9.80 -5.95
C LEU A 261 -6.19 -10.78 -4.78
N VAL A 262 -5.41 -10.54 -3.72
CA VAL A 262 -5.24 -11.50 -2.63
C VAL A 262 -6.24 -11.25 -1.48
N ALA A 263 -6.18 -10.09 -0.83
CA ALA A 263 -6.87 -9.84 0.43
C ALA A 263 -8.41 -9.83 0.31
N TYR A 264 -8.95 -9.25 -0.76
CA TYR A 264 -10.41 -9.10 -0.93
C TYR A 264 -11.09 -10.32 -1.56
N GLY A 265 -10.34 -11.40 -1.81
CA GLY A 265 -10.88 -12.66 -2.32
C GLY A 265 -11.25 -12.64 -3.80
N LEU A 266 -10.82 -11.62 -4.57
CA LEU A 266 -11.11 -11.52 -6.00
C LEU A 266 -10.40 -12.60 -6.83
N ARG A 267 -9.29 -13.17 -6.33
CA ARG A 267 -8.52 -14.22 -7.03
C ARG A 267 -9.38 -15.38 -7.55
N ARG A 268 -10.26 -15.94 -6.71
CA ARG A 268 -11.06 -17.12 -7.08
C ARG A 268 -12.07 -16.82 -8.20
N PRO A 269 -12.92 -15.77 -8.10
CA PRO A 269 -13.79 -15.34 -9.19
C PRO A 269 -13.04 -15.08 -10.50
N LEU A 270 -11.91 -14.36 -10.42
CA LEU A 270 -11.08 -14.06 -11.58
C LEU A 270 -10.51 -15.33 -12.23
N GLN A 271 -9.97 -16.26 -11.44
CA GLN A 271 -9.48 -17.54 -11.94
C GLN A 271 -10.58 -18.37 -12.62
N ALA A 272 -11.77 -18.45 -12.01
CA ALA A 272 -12.90 -19.17 -12.58
C ALA A 272 -13.33 -18.55 -13.93
N ALA A 273 -13.41 -17.23 -14.00
CA ALA A 273 -13.70 -16.47 -15.21
C ALA A 273 -12.69 -16.76 -16.34
N LEU A 274 -11.39 -16.77 -16.02
CA LEU A 274 -10.34 -17.05 -17.00
C LEU A 274 -10.44 -18.49 -17.55
N LEU A 275 -10.71 -19.47 -16.68
CA LEU A 275 -10.87 -20.87 -17.08
C LEU A 275 -12.11 -21.07 -17.96
N ARG A 276 -13.22 -20.41 -17.64
CA ARG A 276 -14.44 -20.44 -18.48
C ARG A 276 -14.20 -19.80 -19.84
N GLY A 277 -13.54 -18.65 -19.88
CA GLY A 277 -13.20 -17.95 -21.13
C GLY A 277 -12.34 -18.80 -22.07
N ARG A 278 -11.45 -19.64 -21.54
CA ARG A 278 -10.63 -20.57 -22.36
C ARG A 278 -11.40 -21.74 -22.95
N ARG A 279 -12.43 -22.23 -22.26
CA ARG A 279 -13.21 -23.42 -22.70
C ARG A 279 -14.28 -23.08 -23.73
N ALA A 280 -14.69 -21.82 -23.82
CA ALA A 280 -15.66 -21.38 -24.80
C ALA A 280 -15.02 -21.35 -26.20
N HIS A 281 -15.19 -22.42 -26.96
CA HIS A 281 -14.86 -22.42 -28.39
C HIS A 281 -15.79 -21.46 -29.14
N GLY A 282 -15.24 -20.66 -30.08
CA GLY A 282 -16.03 -19.70 -30.86
C GLY A 282 -16.31 -18.36 -30.17
N GLN A 283 -15.45 -17.93 -29.24
CA GLN A 283 -15.61 -16.62 -28.59
C GLN A 283 -15.55 -15.47 -29.61
N PRO A 284 -16.35 -14.40 -29.39
CA PRO A 284 -16.19 -13.16 -30.13
C PRO A 284 -14.76 -12.62 -30.02
N GLN A 285 -14.24 -12.02 -31.10
CA GLN A 285 -12.89 -11.45 -31.13
C GLN A 285 -12.63 -10.42 -30.00
N SER A 286 -13.68 -9.70 -29.59
CA SER A 286 -13.61 -8.75 -28.45
C SER A 286 -13.21 -9.43 -27.14
N VAL A 287 -13.66 -10.66 -26.90
CA VAL A 287 -13.32 -11.40 -25.68
C VAL A 287 -11.90 -11.94 -25.74
N ALA A 288 -11.43 -12.36 -26.93
CA ALA A 288 -10.03 -12.76 -27.11
C ALA A 288 -9.06 -11.60 -26.81
N GLY A 289 -9.40 -10.39 -27.26
CA GLY A 289 -8.66 -9.16 -26.93
C GLY A 289 -8.60 -8.92 -25.42
N LEU A 290 -9.76 -8.96 -24.76
CA LEU A 290 -9.86 -8.82 -23.30
C LEU A 290 -8.97 -9.84 -22.56
N MET A 291 -9.00 -11.12 -22.97
CA MET A 291 -8.17 -12.18 -22.37
C MET A 291 -6.67 -11.96 -22.57
N CYS A 292 -6.27 -11.35 -23.67
CA CYS A 292 -4.87 -10.97 -23.91
C CYS A 292 -4.44 -9.86 -22.95
N ASP A 293 -5.26 -8.83 -22.79
CA ASP A 293 -4.95 -7.68 -21.93
C ASP A 293 -4.95 -8.05 -20.44
N ILE A 294 -5.84 -8.95 -20.02
CA ILE A 294 -5.80 -9.53 -18.67
C ILE A 294 -4.47 -10.24 -18.41
N ARG A 295 -3.99 -11.06 -19.35
CA ARG A 295 -2.71 -11.77 -19.18
C ARG A 295 -1.55 -10.80 -19.05
N LYS A 296 -1.52 -9.74 -19.87
CA LYS A 296 -0.52 -8.67 -19.75
C LYS A 296 -0.58 -7.99 -18.39
N CYS A 297 -1.77 -7.65 -17.91
CA CYS A 297 -1.98 -7.05 -16.60
C CYS A 297 -1.48 -7.97 -15.47
N LEU A 298 -1.86 -9.26 -15.48
CA LEU A 298 -1.40 -10.24 -14.49
C LEU A 298 0.12 -10.47 -14.52
N GLN A 299 0.73 -10.39 -15.71
CA GLN A 299 2.17 -10.45 -15.88
C GLN A 299 2.86 -9.19 -15.33
N GLU A 300 2.31 -8.00 -15.59
CA GLU A 300 2.82 -6.72 -15.08
C GLU A 300 2.75 -6.64 -13.54
N LEU A 301 1.68 -7.17 -12.96
CA LEU A 301 1.48 -7.29 -11.52
C LEU A 301 2.29 -8.42 -10.87
N ASP A 302 3.08 -9.15 -11.66
CA ASP A 302 3.88 -10.29 -11.20
C ASP A 302 3.07 -11.32 -10.39
N VAL A 303 1.85 -11.59 -10.86
CA VAL A 303 0.92 -12.57 -10.25
C VAL A 303 1.30 -13.99 -10.69
N ALA A 304 2.12 -14.11 -11.73
CA ALA A 304 2.62 -15.38 -12.24
C ALA A 304 3.52 -16.12 -11.22
N ASP A 305 4.12 -15.38 -10.27
CA ASP A 305 5.14 -15.86 -9.32
C ASP A 305 4.73 -15.70 -7.84
N ASP A 306 3.44 -15.52 -7.51
CA ASP A 306 3.05 -15.33 -6.12
C ASP A 306 3.10 -16.63 -5.29
N ASN A 307 4.27 -16.80 -4.65
CA ASN A 307 4.66 -17.69 -3.56
C ASN A 307 3.80 -17.56 -2.29
N THR A 308 2.48 -17.57 -2.43
CA THR A 308 1.58 -17.93 -1.31
C THR A 308 1.69 -19.43 -1.08
N GLN A 309 2.76 -19.87 -0.41
CA GLN A 309 2.93 -21.24 0.09
C GLN A 309 2.36 -21.32 1.53
N VAL A 310 1.64 -22.37 1.97
CA VAL A 310 1.13 -23.61 1.34
C VAL A 310 -0.25 -23.96 1.95
N GLU A 311 -0.87 -25.12 1.68
CA GLU A 311 -0.81 -26.11 2.78
C GLU A 311 0.11 -27.31 2.54
N ALA A 312 0.18 -27.90 1.33
CA ALA A 312 1.30 -28.76 0.93
C ALA A 312 1.47 -28.80 -0.60
N GLN A 313 2.67 -28.48 -1.11
CA GLN A 313 3.17 -28.79 -2.46
C GLN A 313 2.47 -28.14 -3.67
N HIS A 314 2.77 -26.87 -3.98
CA HIS A 314 2.59 -26.34 -5.33
C HIS A 314 3.84 -25.57 -5.80
N THR A 315 4.65 -26.22 -6.63
CA THR A 315 5.84 -25.65 -7.27
C THR A 315 5.47 -24.70 -8.42
N ARG A 316 6.44 -23.87 -8.84
CA ARG A 316 6.39 -22.97 -10.02
C ARG A 316 5.70 -23.56 -11.25
N GLU A 317 5.94 -24.84 -11.56
CA GLU A 317 5.24 -25.57 -12.63
C GLU A 317 3.72 -25.59 -12.45
N LYS A 318 3.19 -25.89 -11.25
CA LYS A 318 1.74 -26.07 -11.08
C LYS A 318 0.96 -24.78 -11.32
N LEU A 319 1.50 -23.60 -11.01
CA LEU A 319 0.84 -22.32 -11.27
C LEU A 319 0.88 -21.94 -12.76
N ARG A 320 2.01 -22.19 -13.44
CA ARG A 320 2.06 -22.08 -14.91
C ARG A 320 1.03 -22.99 -15.55
N ARG A 321 0.81 -24.18 -14.99
CA ARG A 321 -0.24 -25.12 -15.41
C ARG A 321 -1.66 -24.59 -15.14
N CYS A 322 -1.92 -24.04 -13.96
CA CYS A 322 -3.24 -23.47 -13.59
C CYS A 322 -3.65 -22.28 -14.46
N PHE A 323 -2.71 -21.42 -14.83
CA PHE A 323 -2.94 -20.28 -15.71
C PHE A 323 -2.56 -20.59 -17.17
N GLY A 324 -2.24 -21.84 -17.53
CA GLY A 324 -1.73 -22.28 -18.84
C GLY A 324 -0.75 -21.31 -19.50
N LEU A 325 0.27 -20.89 -18.75
CA LEU A 325 1.39 -20.06 -19.19
C LEU A 325 2.60 -20.91 -19.62
N GLU A 326 2.45 -22.23 -19.71
CA GLU A 326 3.55 -23.17 -19.99
C GLU A 326 4.10 -23.10 -21.44
N GLY A 327 3.52 -22.33 -22.36
CA GLY A 327 3.90 -22.38 -23.79
C GLY A 327 4.68 -21.19 -24.38
N SER A 328 4.81 -20.04 -23.69
CA SER A 328 5.18 -18.80 -24.42
C SER A 328 6.69 -18.51 -24.55
N VAL A 329 7.58 -19.20 -23.83
CA VAL A 329 9.02 -18.81 -23.79
C VAL A 329 9.93 -19.85 -24.46
N MET A 330 9.46 -21.08 -24.72
CA MET A 330 10.27 -22.14 -25.32
C MET A 330 9.92 -22.48 -26.78
N ASP A 331 8.78 -22.04 -27.31
CA ASP A 331 8.41 -22.30 -28.71
C ASP A 331 9.14 -21.43 -29.76
N LEU A 332 10.01 -20.51 -29.31
CA LEU A 332 10.89 -19.74 -30.19
C LEU A 332 12.30 -20.33 -30.36
N GLN A 333 12.66 -21.39 -29.63
CA GLN A 333 13.99 -22.02 -29.73
C GLN A 333 13.99 -23.47 -30.24
N LEU A 334 12.82 -24.08 -30.51
CA LEU A 334 12.72 -25.46 -31.00
C LEU A 334 12.10 -25.62 -32.40
N ARG A 335 11.86 -24.53 -33.15
CA ARG A 335 11.75 -24.64 -34.61
C ARG A 335 13.15 -24.82 -35.18
N GLY A 336 13.58 -26.08 -35.30
CA GLY A 336 14.77 -26.46 -36.04
C GLY A 336 14.79 -25.90 -37.46
N PRO A 337 15.97 -25.91 -38.13
CA PRO A 337 16.14 -25.30 -39.44
C PRO A 337 15.08 -25.82 -40.42
N LEU A 338 14.38 -24.87 -41.05
CA LEU A 338 13.44 -25.13 -42.15
C LEU A 338 14.11 -26.04 -43.18
N ARG A 339 13.69 -27.31 -43.22
CA ARG A 339 14.02 -28.20 -44.35
C ARG A 339 13.34 -27.63 -45.59
N VAL A 340 14.13 -27.01 -46.45
CA VAL A 340 13.74 -26.66 -47.81
C VAL A 340 13.52 -27.97 -48.57
N PRO A 341 12.32 -28.24 -49.13
CA PRO A 341 12.14 -29.40 -49.97
C PRO A 341 12.97 -29.26 -51.26
N PRO A 342 13.55 -30.34 -51.79
CA PRO A 342 14.28 -30.29 -53.05
C PRO A 342 13.30 -29.92 -54.17
N LEU A 343 13.68 -28.93 -54.97
CA LEU A 343 13.01 -28.60 -56.23
C LEU A 343 13.10 -29.82 -57.15
N GLN A 344 11.95 -30.29 -57.61
CA GLN A 344 11.83 -31.18 -58.76
C GLN A 344 11.65 -30.36 -60.04
#